data_AF-A0A517LNQ5-F1
#
_entry.id   AF-A0A517LNQ5-F1
#
_cell.length_a   1.000
_cell.length_b   1.000
_cell.length_c   1.000
_cell.angle_alpha   90.00
_cell.angle_beta   90.00
_cell.angle_gamma   90.00
#
_symmetry.space_group_name_H-M   'P 1'
#
loop_
_entity.id
_entity.type
_entity.pdbx_description
1 polymer ?
#
loop_
_entity_poly.entity_id
_entity_poly.type
_entity_poly.pdbx_seq_one_letter_code
_entity_poly.pdbx_strand_id
1 'polypeptide(L)'
;MTDIWPSPPIIVPEQVKQLITRFFDISDSTDPDSGSSFAEELFTKDGYFKTHRTCIFRGHDEIASSRPSNLPIIAYRKHHFIKIYTNDCPATDLLVLGNFEIGFKTGSVLLLDFTARFVVDTEEGKLRSVEVFSDGGESKEAFEEAMRGWDERKGGK
;
A
#
# COMPACT_ATOMS: atom_id res chain seq x y z
N MET A 1 -7.13 12.10 -19.04
CA MET A 1 -6.43 10.98 -18.39
C MET A 1 -4.97 11.39 -18.35
N THR A 2 -4.46 11.78 -17.18
CA THR A 2 -3.07 12.26 -17.05
C THR A 2 -2.16 11.04 -17.09
N ASP A 3 -1.13 11.06 -17.95
CA ASP A 3 -0.14 10.00 -18.01
C ASP A 3 0.71 10.01 -16.74
N ILE A 4 0.39 9.12 -15.81
CA ILE A 4 1.08 8.99 -14.50
C ILE A 4 2.44 8.33 -14.65
N TRP A 5 2.66 7.56 -15.72
CA TRP A 5 3.89 6.83 -15.95
C TRP A 5 4.97 7.73 -16.56
N PRO A 6 6.25 7.34 -16.48
CA PRO A 6 7.30 7.94 -17.29
C PRO A 6 6.96 7.81 -18.78
N SER A 7 7.12 8.92 -19.50
CA SER A 7 6.98 8.98 -20.96
C SER A 7 8.36 8.82 -21.62
N PRO A 8 8.43 8.56 -22.95
CA PRO A 8 9.69 8.38 -23.66
C PRO A 8 10.73 9.49 -23.38
N PRO A 9 12.04 9.14 -23.32
CA PRO A 9 12.66 7.90 -23.80
C PRO A 9 12.62 6.73 -22.82
N ILE A 10 12.14 6.93 -21.60
CA ILE A 10 12.09 5.88 -20.57
C ILE A 10 10.78 5.10 -20.73
N ILE A 11 10.89 3.79 -20.97
CA ILE A 11 9.73 2.90 -21.10
C ILE A 11 9.71 1.95 -19.91
N VAL A 12 8.67 2.06 -19.08
CA VAL A 12 8.42 1.10 -17.99
C VAL A 12 7.80 -0.17 -18.57
N PRO A 13 8.37 -1.36 -18.34
CA PRO A 13 7.80 -2.63 -18.79
C PRO A 13 6.38 -2.83 -18.24
N GLU A 14 5.51 -3.42 -19.04
CA GLU A 14 4.10 -3.59 -18.66
C GLU A 14 3.92 -4.50 -17.43
N GLN A 15 4.79 -5.50 -17.29
CA GLN A 15 4.82 -6.40 -16.13
C GLN A 15 5.12 -5.62 -14.83
N VAL A 16 6.02 -4.63 -14.88
CA VAL A 16 6.30 -3.76 -13.73
C VAL A 16 5.07 -2.93 -13.39
N LYS A 17 4.39 -2.35 -14.39
CA LYS A 17 3.15 -1.59 -14.14
C LYS A 17 2.07 -2.44 -13.49
N GLN A 18 1.90 -3.67 -13.97
CA GLN A 18 0.96 -4.63 -13.43
C GLN A 18 1.31 -5.02 -11.99
N LEU A 19 2.60 -5.25 -11.69
CA LEU A 19 3.06 -5.56 -10.34
C LEU A 19 2.77 -4.43 -9.35
N ILE A 20 3.08 -3.18 -9.73
CA ILE A 20 2.76 -2.00 -8.90
C ILE A 20 1.25 -1.82 -8.74
N THR A 21 0.48 -1.96 -9.82
CA THR A 21 -0.98 -1.85 -9.75
C THR A 21 -1.58 -2.92 -8.83
N ARG A 22 -1.13 -4.18 -8.97
CA ARG A 22 -1.57 -5.30 -8.14
C ARG A 22 -1.25 -5.09 -6.66
N PHE A 23 -0.09 -4.48 -6.34
CA PHE A 23 0.24 -4.10 -4.98
C PHE A 23 -0.83 -3.19 -4.37
N PHE A 24 -1.28 -2.16 -5.10
CA PHE A 24 -2.30 -1.25 -4.59
C PHE A 24 -3.71 -1.88 -4.59
N ASP A 25 -4.04 -2.74 -5.56
CA ASP A 25 -5.31 -3.47 -5.57
C ASP A 25 -5.47 -4.36 -4.33
N ILE A 26 -4.43 -5.15 -3.99
CA ILE A 26 -4.43 -5.96 -2.76
C ILE A 26 -4.41 -5.03 -1.53
N SER A 27 -3.74 -3.88 -1.62
CA SER A 27 -3.69 -2.92 -0.52
C SER A 27 -5.05 -2.32 -0.18
N ASP A 28 -5.89 -2.11 -1.19
CA ASP A 28 -7.22 -1.53 -1.08
C ASP A 28 -8.29 -2.56 -0.75
N SER A 29 -8.02 -3.83 -1.01
CA SER A 29 -8.90 -4.96 -0.72
C SER A 29 -9.23 -5.09 0.77
N THR A 30 -10.45 -5.55 1.07
CA THR A 30 -10.90 -6.01 2.39
C THR A 30 -11.02 -7.54 2.44
N ASP A 31 -10.44 -8.23 1.46
CA ASP A 31 -10.42 -9.69 1.45
C ASP A 31 -9.58 -10.19 2.63
N PRO A 32 -10.09 -11.13 3.46
CA PRO A 32 -9.33 -11.72 4.56
C PRO A 32 -8.00 -12.37 4.11
N ASP A 33 -7.92 -12.85 2.87
CA ASP A 33 -6.73 -13.51 2.32
C ASP A 33 -5.71 -12.50 1.74
N SER A 34 -6.02 -11.20 1.79
CA SER A 34 -5.15 -10.15 1.25
C SER A 34 -3.74 -10.21 1.83
N GLY A 35 -3.55 -10.58 3.09
CA GLY A 35 -2.21 -10.70 3.70
C GLY A 35 -1.35 -11.74 2.98
N SER A 36 -1.86 -12.96 2.83
CA SER A 36 -1.16 -14.06 2.14
C SER A 36 -0.91 -13.72 0.67
N SER A 37 -1.93 -13.23 -0.05
CA SER A 37 -1.77 -12.74 -1.43
C SER A 37 -0.71 -11.66 -1.55
N PHE A 38 -0.66 -10.73 -0.59
CA PHE A 38 0.32 -9.65 -0.57
C PHE A 38 1.74 -10.21 -0.49
N ALA A 39 1.99 -11.18 0.39
CA ALA A 39 3.29 -11.81 0.52
C ALA A 39 3.66 -12.67 -0.70
N GLU A 40 2.81 -13.64 -1.03
CA GLU A 40 3.12 -14.70 -2.00
C GLU A 40 3.13 -14.20 -3.44
N GLU A 41 2.17 -13.35 -3.82
CA GLU A 41 2.04 -12.88 -5.21
C GLU A 41 3.05 -11.77 -5.52
N LEU A 42 3.32 -10.88 -4.55
CA LEU A 42 4.06 -9.64 -4.83
C LEU A 42 5.52 -9.69 -4.43
N PHE A 43 5.89 -10.37 -3.34
CA PHE A 43 7.24 -10.27 -2.79
C PHE A 43 8.09 -11.52 -3.08
N THR A 44 9.38 -11.27 -3.30
CA THR A 44 10.43 -12.29 -3.17
C THR A 44 10.40 -12.90 -1.77
N LYS A 45 10.87 -14.15 -1.62
CA LYS A 45 10.75 -14.90 -0.35
C LYS A 45 11.42 -14.19 0.84
N ASP A 46 12.51 -13.48 0.59
CA ASP A 46 13.31 -12.73 1.56
C ASP A 46 13.13 -11.21 1.46
N GLY A 47 12.16 -10.76 0.65
CA GLY A 47 11.84 -9.35 0.48
C GLY A 47 11.35 -8.70 1.77
N TYR A 48 11.24 -7.37 1.76
CA TYR A 48 10.73 -6.64 2.92
C TYR A 48 9.74 -5.52 2.57
N PHE A 49 8.82 -5.27 3.49
CA PHE A 49 7.87 -4.18 3.42
C PHE A 49 8.03 -3.27 4.63
N LYS A 50 8.08 -1.96 4.39
CA LYS A 50 8.25 -0.95 5.43
C LYS A 50 7.19 0.14 5.26
N THR A 51 6.39 0.37 6.29
CA THR A 51 5.33 1.39 6.29
C THR A 51 5.66 2.61 7.14
N HIS A 52 6.61 2.46 8.07
CA HIS A 52 7.09 3.52 8.94
C HIS A 52 8.55 3.26 9.30
N ARG A 53 9.24 4.25 9.88
CA ARG A 53 10.65 4.10 10.31
C ARG A 53 10.89 2.88 11.21
N THR A 54 9.90 2.49 11.98
CA THR A 54 9.97 1.41 12.98
C THR A 54 9.16 0.17 12.62
N CYS A 55 8.38 0.20 11.53
CA CYS A 55 7.50 -0.90 11.14
C CYS A 55 8.04 -1.53 9.86
N ILE A 56 8.76 -2.64 10.03
CA ILE A 56 9.43 -3.38 8.96
C ILE A 56 9.01 -4.84 9.08
N PHE A 57 8.53 -5.41 7.98
CA PHE A 57 8.13 -6.80 7.83
C PHE A 57 9.09 -7.49 6.85
N ARG A 58 9.70 -8.58 7.25
CA ARG A 58 10.72 -9.31 6.48
C ARG A 58 10.27 -10.74 6.17
N GLY A 59 10.35 -11.08 4.89
CA GLY A 59 9.91 -12.36 4.38
C GLY A 59 8.39 -12.52 4.41
N HIS A 60 7.92 -13.60 3.80
CA HIS A 60 6.49 -13.83 3.58
C HIS A 60 5.66 -13.85 4.87
N ASP A 61 6.14 -14.50 5.92
CA ASP A 61 5.38 -14.64 7.18
C ASP A 61 5.07 -13.27 7.81
N GLU A 62 6.09 -12.41 7.94
CA GLU A 62 5.90 -11.08 8.51
C GLU A 62 5.10 -10.18 7.55
N ILE A 63 5.37 -10.25 6.23
CA ILE A 63 4.63 -9.46 5.24
C ILE A 63 3.15 -9.84 5.23
N ALA A 64 2.81 -11.13 5.35
CA ALA A 64 1.42 -11.58 5.44
C ALA A 64 0.73 -11.03 6.69
N SER A 65 1.46 -10.93 7.81
CA SER A 65 0.96 -10.33 9.05
C SER A 65 0.84 -8.80 9.01
N SER A 66 1.50 -8.12 8.06
CA SER A 66 1.46 -6.65 7.95
C SER A 66 0.08 -6.09 7.66
N ARG A 67 -0.82 -6.96 7.19
CA ARG A 67 -2.23 -6.66 6.98
C ARG A 67 -3.06 -7.52 7.92
N PRO A 68 -3.30 -7.08 9.17
CA PRO A 68 -4.30 -7.73 9.99
C PRO A 68 -5.62 -7.65 9.22
N SER A 69 -6.12 -8.83 8.86
CA SER A 69 -7.34 -9.00 8.08
C SER A 69 -8.44 -8.14 8.70
N ASN A 70 -8.98 -7.22 7.89
CA ASN A 70 -10.17 -6.45 8.22
C ASN A 70 -10.18 -5.79 9.60
N LEU A 71 -9.58 -4.60 9.71
CA LEU A 71 -10.04 -3.66 10.75
C LEU A 71 -11.55 -3.43 10.51
N PRO A 72 -12.45 -3.94 11.38
CA PRO A 72 -13.88 -4.00 11.08
C PRO A 72 -14.50 -2.60 10.97
N ILE A 73 -13.78 -1.57 11.39
CA ILE A 73 -14.13 -0.15 11.30
C ILE A 73 -13.92 0.45 9.90
N ILE A 74 -13.10 -0.16 9.05
CA ILE A 74 -12.85 0.32 7.68
C ILE A 74 -14.01 -0.12 6.79
N ALA A 75 -14.58 0.82 6.04
CA ALA A 75 -15.58 0.56 5.01
C ALA A 75 -14.91 0.35 3.65
N TYR A 76 -13.93 1.20 3.31
CA TYR A 76 -13.13 1.08 2.10
C TYR A 76 -11.76 1.74 2.27
N ARG A 77 -10.84 1.40 1.37
CA ARG A 77 -9.57 2.08 1.15
C ARG A 77 -9.38 2.29 -0.34
N LYS A 78 -8.69 3.36 -0.73
CA LYS A 78 -8.40 3.63 -2.12
C LYS A 78 -7.12 4.43 -2.28
N HIS A 79 -6.20 3.96 -3.12
CA HIS A 79 -5.04 4.74 -3.54
C HIS A 79 -5.31 5.46 -4.86
N HIS A 80 -4.78 6.68 -4.97
CA HIS A 80 -4.84 7.50 -6.17
C HIS A 80 -3.42 7.94 -6.55
N PHE A 81 -2.99 7.56 -7.75
CA PHE A 81 -1.65 7.91 -8.24
C PHE A 81 -1.63 9.31 -8.83
N ILE A 82 -0.66 10.11 -8.38
CA ILE A 82 -0.37 11.44 -8.92
C ILE A 82 0.70 11.33 -10.00
N LYS A 83 1.83 10.68 -9.67
CA LYS A 83 2.95 10.52 -10.61
C LYS A 83 3.86 9.35 -10.20
N ILE A 84 4.46 8.71 -11.20
CA ILE A 84 5.45 7.65 -11.01
C ILE A 84 6.77 8.07 -11.66
N TYR A 85 7.86 7.85 -10.94
CA TYR A 85 9.23 8.06 -11.38
C TYR A 85 9.99 6.73 -11.36
N THR A 86 11.06 6.65 -12.13
CA THR A 86 12.02 5.54 -12.07
C THR A 86 13.43 6.10 -12.00
N ASN A 87 14.29 5.42 -11.25
CA ASN A 87 15.71 5.76 -11.14
C ASN A 87 16.54 5.18 -12.29
N ASP A 88 16.05 4.14 -12.97
CA ASP A 88 16.81 3.38 -13.96
C ASP A 88 15.99 2.94 -15.19
N CYS A 89 16.71 2.46 -16.21
CA CYS A 89 16.20 2.06 -17.53
C CYS A 89 16.00 0.53 -17.71
N PRO A 90 15.78 -0.20 -16.61
CA PRO A 90 14.85 -1.34 -16.65
C PRO A 90 13.61 -1.13 -15.75
N ALA A 91 13.50 0.02 -15.10
CA ALA A 91 12.49 0.33 -14.10
C ALA A 91 12.49 -0.68 -12.94
N THR A 92 13.66 -0.87 -12.32
CA THR A 92 13.82 -1.73 -11.13
C THR A 92 13.69 -0.96 -9.83
N ASP A 93 13.82 0.37 -9.85
CA ASP A 93 13.67 1.23 -8.67
C ASP A 93 12.74 2.39 -9.00
N LEU A 94 11.50 2.31 -8.50
CA LEU A 94 10.43 3.25 -8.81
C LEU A 94 10.01 4.03 -7.56
N LEU A 95 9.54 5.25 -7.80
CA LEU A 95 8.91 6.09 -6.78
C LEU A 95 7.49 6.45 -7.23
N VAL A 96 6.50 6.15 -6.39
CA VAL A 96 5.10 6.49 -6.60
C VAL A 96 4.73 7.63 -5.66
N LEU A 97 4.19 8.72 -6.22
CA LEU A 97 3.53 9.78 -5.47
C LEU A 97 2.02 9.61 -5.61
N GLY A 98 1.31 9.78 -4.51
CA GLY A 98 -0.15 9.65 -4.51
C GLY A 98 -0.78 10.17 -3.23
N ASN A 99 -2.09 9.99 -3.17
CA ASN A 99 -2.86 10.09 -1.94
C ASN A 99 -3.65 8.80 -1.73
N PHE A 100 -3.96 8.51 -0.47
CA PHE A 100 -4.83 7.41 -0.10
C PHE A 100 -6.01 7.91 0.72
N GLU A 101 -7.15 7.31 0.47
CA GLU A 101 -8.42 7.59 1.12
C GLU A 101 -8.83 6.36 1.94
N ILE A 102 -9.23 6.59 3.20
CA ILE A 102 -9.86 5.56 4.03
C ILE A 102 -11.22 6.08 4.47
N GLY A 103 -12.27 5.40 4.02
CA GLY A 103 -13.62 5.61 4.56
C GLY A 103 -13.87 4.68 5.73
N PHE A 104 -14.28 5.24 6.85
CA PHE A 104 -14.66 4.49 8.04
C PHE A 104 -16.17 4.22 8.04
N LYS A 105 -16.59 3.09 8.62
CA LYS A 105 -18.02 2.76 8.83
C LYS A 105 -18.71 3.75 9.78
N THR A 106 -17.92 4.56 10.48
CA THR A 106 -18.43 5.66 11.29
C THR A 106 -19.01 6.80 10.46
N GLY A 107 -18.60 6.92 9.19
CA GLY A 107 -18.94 8.00 8.26
C GLY A 107 -17.81 9.01 8.06
N SER A 108 -16.74 8.96 8.87
CA SER A 108 -15.56 9.81 8.67
C SER A 108 -14.69 9.29 7.52
N VAL A 109 -13.91 10.21 6.94
CA VAL A 109 -12.97 9.91 5.85
C VAL A 109 -11.61 10.51 6.22
N LEU A 110 -10.56 9.70 6.04
CA LEU A 110 -9.17 10.12 6.14
C LEU A 110 -8.59 10.24 4.73
N LEU A 111 -7.93 11.36 4.45
CA LEU A 111 -7.19 11.61 3.22
C LEU A 111 -5.75 11.92 3.58
N LEU A 112 -4.80 11.21 2.98
CA LEU A 112 -3.39 11.38 3.28
C LEU A 112 -2.53 11.24 2.03
N ASP A 113 -1.54 12.11 1.93
CA ASP A 113 -0.50 11.98 0.92
C ASP A 113 0.47 10.85 1.30
N PHE A 114 0.95 10.15 0.29
CA PHE A 114 2.00 9.16 0.45
C PHE A 114 3.03 9.23 -0.67
N THR A 115 4.22 8.74 -0.34
CA THR A 115 5.24 8.37 -1.30
C THR A 115 5.64 6.92 -1.05
N ALA A 116 5.79 6.12 -2.10
CA ALA A 116 6.21 4.73 -1.97
C ALA A 116 7.36 4.43 -2.94
N ARG A 117 8.46 3.89 -2.40
CA ARG A 117 9.57 3.37 -3.20
C ARG A 117 9.40 1.87 -3.40
N PHE A 118 9.52 1.41 -4.63
CA PHE A 118 9.45 0.02 -5.03
C PHE A 118 10.75 -0.42 -5.65
N VAL A 119 11.31 -1.53 -5.16
CA VAL A 119 12.45 -2.20 -5.77
C VAL A 119 11.99 -3.54 -6.32
N VAL A 120 12.12 -3.72 -7.63
CA VAL A 120 11.71 -4.90 -8.38
C VAL A 120 12.92 -5.82 -8.60
N ASP A 121 12.74 -7.08 -8.25
CA ASP A 121 13.60 -8.17 -8.69
C ASP A 121 13.12 -8.65 -10.07
N THR A 122 13.93 -8.39 -11.09
CA THR A 122 13.57 -8.73 -12.48
C THR A 122 13.74 -10.21 -12.80
N GLU A 123 14.51 -10.96 -12.01
CA GLU A 123 14.70 -12.40 -12.22
C GLU A 123 13.46 -13.16 -11.76
N GLU A 124 12.92 -12.79 -10.59
CA GLU A 124 11.68 -13.37 -10.06
C GLU A 124 10.40 -12.69 -10.56
N GLY A 125 10.51 -11.47 -11.11
CA GLY A 125 9.35 -10.65 -11.48
C GLY A 125 8.53 -10.20 -10.28
N LYS A 126 9.19 -10.01 -9.12
CA LYS A 126 8.57 -9.69 -7.82
C LYS A 126 9.23 -8.49 -7.16
N LEU A 127 8.64 -8.02 -6.07
CA LEU A 127 9.16 -6.95 -5.24
C LEU A 127 10.24 -7.51 -4.30
N ARG A 128 11.44 -6.94 -4.38
CA ARG A 128 12.48 -7.13 -3.37
C ARG A 128 12.18 -6.27 -2.15
N SER A 129 11.71 -5.03 -2.36
CA SER A 129 11.30 -4.19 -1.25
C SER A 129 10.28 -3.13 -1.61
N VAL A 130 9.48 -2.76 -0.61
CA VAL A 130 8.62 -1.58 -0.66
C VAL A 130 8.81 -0.75 0.60
N GLU A 131 9.02 0.56 0.43
CA GLU A 131 9.09 1.53 1.51
C GLU A 131 8.03 2.62 1.30
N VAL A 132 7.09 2.74 2.22
CA VAL A 132 6.04 3.76 2.22
C VAL A 132 6.38 4.85 3.22
N PHE A 133 6.18 6.09 2.78
CA PHE A 133 6.37 7.32 3.54
C PHE A 133 5.04 8.08 3.52
N SER A 134 4.47 8.28 4.70
CA SER A 134 3.26 9.08 4.91
C SER A 134 3.34 9.74 6.29
N ASP A 135 2.45 10.70 6.56
CA ASP A 135 2.31 11.23 7.92
C ASP A 135 1.58 10.21 8.81
N GLY A 136 2.35 9.58 9.70
CA GLY A 136 1.82 8.61 10.65
C GLY A 136 1.00 9.22 11.80
N GLY A 137 1.19 10.52 12.09
CA GLY A 137 0.49 11.23 13.16
C GLY A 137 -1.00 11.37 12.84
N GLU A 138 -1.30 11.98 11.69
CA GLU A 138 -2.67 12.15 11.20
C GLU A 138 -3.40 10.81 11.01
N SER A 139 -2.67 9.80 10.51
CA SER A 139 -3.19 8.43 10.40
C SER A 139 -3.66 7.89 11.74
N LYS A 140 -2.79 7.96 12.75
CA LYS A 140 -3.05 7.38 14.08
C LYS A 140 -4.26 8.05 14.74
N GLU A 141 -4.31 9.38 14.72
CA GLU A 141 -5.41 10.14 15.35
C GLU A 141 -6.76 9.80 14.71
N ALA A 142 -6.82 9.73 13.38
CA ALA A 142 -8.05 9.38 12.67
C ALA A 142 -8.52 7.95 12.97
N PHE A 143 -7.59 6.99 13.08
CA PHE A 143 -7.93 5.61 13.48
C PHE A 143 -8.44 5.53 14.92
N GLU A 144 -7.82 6.24 15.87
CA GLU A 144 -8.25 6.29 17.27
C GLU A 144 -9.64 6.93 17.41
N GLU A 145 -9.92 8.01 16.68
CA GLU A 145 -11.24 8.64 16.66
C GLU A 145 -12.31 7.72 16.06
N ALA A 146 -12.02 7.07 14.93
CA ALA A 146 -12.94 6.13 14.29
C ALA A 146 -13.24 4.92 15.19
N MET A 147 -12.24 4.40 15.90
CA MET A 147 -12.42 3.31 16.87
C MET A 147 -13.33 3.73 18.02
N ARG A 148 -13.09 4.90 18.62
CA ARG A 148 -13.94 5.43 19.70
C ARG A 148 -15.40 5.56 19.27
N GLY A 149 -15.65 6.18 18.12
CA GLY A 149 -17.01 6.36 17.58
C GLY A 149 -17.68 5.05 17.11
N TRP A 150 -16.91 3.98 16.92
CA TRP A 150 -17.42 2.65 16.63
C TRP A 150 -17.83 1.90 17.89
N ASP A 151 -17.02 1.96 18.94
CA ASP A 151 -17.30 1.31 20.23
C ASP A 151 -18.53 1.92 20.91
N GLU A 152 -18.69 3.26 20.87
CA GLU A 152 -19.89 3.95 21.37
C GLU A 152 -21.17 3.46 20.67
N ARG A 153 -21.12 3.22 19.36
CA ARG A 153 -22.25 2.68 18.59
C ARG A 153 -22.57 1.23 18.90
N LYS A 154 -21.58 0.45 19.33
CA LYS A 154 -21.77 -0.95 19.75
C LYS A 154 -22.25 -1.07 21.18
N GLY A 155 -21.79 -0.21 22.09
CA GLY A 155 -22.14 -0.21 23.51
C GLY A 155 -23.49 0.45 23.83
N GLY A 156 -24.08 1.20 22.90
CA GLY A 156 -25.41 1.79 23.02
C GLY A 156 -26.58 0.89 22.61
N LYS A 157 -26.38 -0.43 22.53
CA LYS A 157 -27.43 -1.43 22.27
C LYS A 157 -27.80 -2.21 23.52
#